data_AF-A0AAX6MD46-F1
#
_entry.id   AF-A0AAX6MD46-F1
#
_cell.length_a   1.000
_cell.length_b   1.000
_cell.length_c   1.000
_cell.angle_alpha   90.00
_cell.angle_beta   90.00
_cell.angle_gamma   90.00
#
_symmetry.space_group_name_H-M   'P 1'
#
loop_
_entity.id
_entity.type
_entity.pdbx_description
1 polymer ?
#
loop_
_entity_poly.entity_id
_entity_poly.type
_entity_poly.pdbx_seq_one_letter_code
_entity_poly.pdbx_strand_id
1 'polypeptide(L)'
;MPGVGINIGWLSEKDDAAIYQILQDSLAAVENYTKARKVHLPFVFLNDAWAGQKPFVSYGQQSHNKLKAASKKYDRSQMFQRLVVGGFKL
;
A
#
# COMPACT_ATOMS: atom_id res chain seq x y z
N MET A 1 5.98 15.92 -3.10
CA MET A 1 4.73 15.67 -3.85
C MET A 1 3.58 15.78 -2.86
N PRO A 2 2.48 16.47 -3.17
CA PRO A 2 1.31 16.45 -2.31
C PRO A 2 0.74 15.03 -2.28
N GLY A 3 0.44 14.53 -1.09
CA GLY A 3 -0.16 13.22 -0.83
C GLY A 3 -1.02 13.32 0.43
N VAL A 4 -1.88 12.33 0.65
CA VAL A 4 -2.70 12.25 1.86
C VAL A 4 -2.22 11.07 2.69
N GLY A 5 -2.05 11.28 3.99
CA GLY A 5 -1.87 10.23 4.99
C GLY A 5 -3.02 10.29 5.97
N ILE A 6 -3.54 9.13 6.36
CA ILE A 6 -4.58 9.02 7.39
C ILE A 6 -3.97 8.21 8.53
N ASN A 7 -3.88 8.82 9.71
CA ASN A 7 -3.43 8.17 10.92
C ASN A 7 -4.53 8.31 11.98
N ILE A 8 -4.87 7.20 12.64
CA ILE A 8 -5.88 7.16 13.70
C ILE A 8 -5.29 6.33 14.83
N GLY A 9 -5.41 6.83 16.07
CA GLY A 9 -5.04 6.11 17.28
C GLY A 9 -6.27 5.90 18.16
N TRP A 10 -6.33 4.74 18.82
CA TRP A 10 -7.40 4.37 19.75
C TRP A 10 -6.82 3.52 20.88
N LEU A 11 -7.58 3.37 21.98
CA LEU A 11 -7.06 2.79 23.22
C LEU A 11 -7.45 1.32 23.43
N SER A 12 -8.60 0.88 22.93
CA SER A 12 -9.11 -0.47 23.17
C SER A 12 -9.01 -1.34 21.92
N GLU A 13 -8.41 -2.52 22.06
CA GLU A 13 -8.41 -3.55 21.00
C GLU A 13 -9.81 -3.95 20.52
N LYS A 14 -10.83 -3.75 21.36
CA LYS A 14 -12.24 -4.01 21.01
C LYS A 14 -12.73 -3.15 19.85
N ASP A 15 -12.06 -2.01 19.63
CA ASP A 15 -12.41 -1.05 18.58
C ASP A 15 -11.65 -1.32 17.26
N ASP A 16 -10.70 -2.27 17.23
CA ASP A 16 -9.83 -2.52 16.06
C ASP A 16 -10.64 -2.66 14.76
N ALA A 17 -11.66 -3.52 14.78
CA ALA A 17 -12.49 -3.76 13.59
C ALA A 17 -13.21 -2.49 13.13
N ALA A 18 -13.76 -1.71 14.06
CA ALA A 18 -14.46 -0.47 13.75
C ALA A 18 -13.50 0.58 13.19
N ILE A 19 -12.31 0.74 13.79
CA ILE A 19 -11.34 1.74 13.36
C ILE A 19 -10.71 1.35 12.01
N TYR A 20 -10.44 0.07 11.77
CA TYR A 20 -10.00 -0.40 10.45
C TYR A 20 -11.03 -0.11 9.37
N GLN A 21 -12.32 -0.27 9.66
CA GLN A 21 -13.37 0.08 8.70
C GLN A 21 -13.40 1.59 8.44
N ILE A 22 -13.32 2.42 9.48
CA ILE A 22 -13.27 3.89 9.35
C ILE A 22 -12.09 4.33 8.49
N LEU A 23 -10.90 3.74 8.69
CA LEU A 23 -9.71 4.03 7.89
C LEU A 23 -9.93 3.68 6.40
N GLN A 24 -10.48 2.50 6.13
CA GLN A 24 -10.73 2.04 4.76
C GLN A 24 -11.77 2.91 4.05
N ASP A 25 -12.86 3.25 4.73
CA ASP A 25 -13.93 4.09 4.19
C ASP A 25 -13.42 5.52 3.91
N SER A 26 -12.62 6.07 4.81
CA SER A 26 -12.00 7.39 4.66
C SER A 26 -11.07 7.42 3.44
N LEU A 27 -10.23 6.39 3.28
CA LEU A 27 -9.35 6.28 2.10
C LEU A 27 -10.16 6.15 0.81
N ALA A 28 -11.18 5.29 0.79
CA ALA A 28 -12.05 5.09 -0.36
C ALA A 28 -12.79 6.38 -0.76
N ALA A 29 -13.26 7.17 0.21
CA ALA A 29 -13.90 8.45 -0.04
C ALA A 29 -12.95 9.44 -0.73
N VAL A 30 -11.70 9.56 -0.25
CA VAL A 30 -10.68 10.43 -0.86
C VAL A 30 -10.31 9.94 -2.27
N GLU A 31 -10.14 8.63 -2.46
CA GLU A 31 -9.88 8.08 -3.79
C GLU A 31 -11.01 8.37 -4.76
N ASN A 32 -12.25 8.12 -4.37
CA ASN A 32 -13.43 8.34 -5.22
C ASN A 32 -13.54 9.82 -5.62
N TYR A 33 -13.36 10.72 -4.66
CA TYR A 33 -13.37 12.17 -4.89
C TYR A 33 -12.29 12.62 -5.88
N THR A 34 -11.04 12.16 -5.68
CA THR A 34 -9.91 12.53 -6.54
C THR A 34 -10.03 11.92 -7.94
N LYS A 35 -10.55 10.68 -8.06
CA LYS A 35 -10.84 10.01 -9.34
C LYS A 35 -11.92 10.75 -10.12
N ALA A 36 -13.02 11.13 -9.47
CA ALA A 36 -14.10 11.90 -10.09
C ALA A 36 -13.62 13.24 -10.66
N ARG A 37 -12.61 13.83 -10.02
CA ARG A 37 -11.98 15.09 -10.46
C ARG A 37 -10.81 14.92 -11.41
N LYS A 38 -10.44 13.69 -11.76
CA LYS A 38 -9.27 13.37 -12.62
C LYS A 38 -7.94 13.90 -12.10
N VAL A 39 -7.81 14.02 -10.78
CA VAL A 39 -6.57 14.44 -10.08
C VAL A 39 -6.01 13.35 -9.18
N HIS A 40 -6.54 12.13 -9.27
CA HIS A 40 -6.10 10.99 -8.48
C HIS A 40 -4.65 10.64 -8.77
N LEU A 41 -3.83 10.61 -7.72
CA LEU A 41 -2.47 10.11 -7.75
C LEU A 41 -2.49 8.65 -7.30
N PRO A 42 -2.22 7.66 -8.18
CA PRO A 42 -2.28 6.25 -7.82
C PRO A 42 -1.10 5.78 -6.95
N PHE A 43 -0.08 6.64 -6.78
CA PHE A 43 1.14 6.33 -6.02
C PHE A 43 0.85 6.08 -4.54
N VAL A 44 1.40 4.99 -4.01
CA VAL A 44 1.33 4.62 -2.59
C VAL A 44 2.74 4.58 -2.04
N PHE A 45 2.97 5.35 -0.97
CA PHE A 45 4.27 5.41 -0.32
C PHE A 45 4.48 4.19 0.59
N LEU A 46 5.47 3.35 0.25
CA LEU A 46 5.72 2.06 0.92
C LEU A 46 5.86 2.15 2.44
N ASN A 47 6.53 3.18 2.94
CA ASN A 47 6.86 3.28 4.37
C ASN A 47 5.63 3.54 5.26
N ASP A 48 4.57 4.11 4.68
CA ASP A 48 3.31 4.42 5.39
C ASP A 48 2.14 3.58 4.85
N ALA A 49 2.43 2.53 4.06
CA ALA A 49 1.39 1.71 3.45
C ALA A 49 0.81 0.71 4.46
N TRP A 50 -0.52 0.61 4.50
CA TRP A 50 -1.24 -0.42 5.24
C TRP A 50 -1.19 -1.77 4.51
N ALA A 51 -1.33 -2.89 5.23
CA ALA A 51 -1.25 -4.25 4.71
C ALA A 51 -2.18 -4.53 3.50
N GLY A 52 -3.31 -3.83 3.38
CA GLY A 52 -4.23 -3.96 2.25
C GLY A 52 -3.80 -3.22 0.97
N GLN A 53 -2.80 -2.34 1.03
CA GLN A 53 -2.35 -1.54 -0.12
C GLN A 53 -1.29 -2.27 -0.96
N LYS A 54 -1.03 -1.74 -2.16
CA LYS A 54 -0.10 -2.36 -3.14
C LYS A 54 0.96 -1.36 -3.63
N PRO A 55 1.92 -0.96 -2.77
CA PRO A 55 2.91 0.06 -3.10
C PRO A 55 3.74 -0.25 -4.35
N PHE A 56 4.22 -1.49 -4.54
CA PHE A 56 5.02 -1.81 -5.73
C PHE A 56 4.23 -1.73 -7.05
N VAL A 57 2.93 -2.01 -7.02
CA VAL A 57 2.05 -1.84 -8.19
C VAL A 57 1.86 -0.36 -8.50
N SER A 58 1.76 0.48 -7.46
CA SER A 58 1.54 1.93 -7.58
C SER A 58 2.67 2.67 -8.31
N TYR A 59 3.87 2.09 -8.37
CA TYR A 59 5.04 2.68 -9.04
C TYR A 59 4.95 2.62 -10.57
N GLY A 60 3.90 2.01 -11.11
CA GLY A 60 3.67 1.82 -12.53
C GLY A 60 4.33 0.55 -13.07
N GLN A 61 3.81 0.07 -14.20
CA GLN A 61 4.16 -1.23 -14.77
C GLN A 61 5.66 -1.38 -15.05
N GLN A 62 6.31 -0.33 -15.53
CA GLN A 62 7.74 -0.36 -15.85
C GLN A 62 8.60 -0.58 -14.60
N SER A 63 8.35 0.19 -13.53
CA SER A 63 9.07 0.08 -12.26
C SER A 63 8.79 -1.26 -11.60
N HIS A 64 7.53 -1.70 -11.60
CA HIS A 64 7.13 -3.00 -11.06
C HIS A 64 7.84 -4.16 -11.78
N ASN A 65 7.94 -4.12 -13.11
CA ASN A 65 8.67 -5.12 -13.89
C ASN A 65 10.18 -5.12 -13.58
N LYS A 66 10.78 -3.94 -13.41
CA LYS A 66 12.19 -3.84 -12.99
C LYS A 66 12.42 -4.46 -11.61
N LEU A 67 11.52 -4.22 -10.65
CA LEU A 67 11.59 -4.83 -9.33
C LEU A 67 11.46 -6.36 -9.40
N LYS A 68 10.52 -6.89 -10.20
CA LYS A 68 10.40 -8.33 -10.45
C LYS A 68 11.65 -8.93 -11.08
N ALA A 69 12.23 -8.26 -12.07
CA ALA A 69 13.47 -8.70 -12.71
C ALA A 69 14.64 -8.70 -11.71
N ALA A 70 14.75 -7.68 -10.86
CA ALA A 70 15.75 -7.61 -9.81
C ALA A 70 15.56 -8.74 -8.78
N SER A 71 14.33 -8.98 -8.33
CA SER A 71 14.01 -10.11 -7.44
C SER A 71 14.44 -11.45 -8.05
N LYS A 72 14.11 -11.70 -9.32
CA LYS A 72 14.53 -12.93 -10.02
C LYS A 72 16.05 -13.03 -10.17
N LYS A 73 16.76 -11.93 -10.35
CA LYS A 73 18.22 -11.91 -10.54
C LYS A 73 18.97 -12.15 -9.23
N TYR A 74 18.54 -11.50 -8.16
CA TYR A 74 19.30 -11.42 -6.90
C TYR A 74 18.71 -12.27 -5.77
N ASP A 75 17.42 -12.60 -5.81
CA ASP A 75 16.74 -13.49 -4.86
C ASP A 75 16.09 -14.66 -5.62
N ARG A 76 16.92 -15.48 -6.27
CA ARG A 76 16.46 -16.62 -7.11
C ARG A 76 15.65 -17.63 -6.30
N SER A 77 15.98 -17.83 -5.02
CA SER A 77 15.25 -18.68 -4.08
C SER A 77 13.92 -18.08 -3.59
N GLN A 78 13.65 -16.82 -3.91
CA GLN A 78 12.47 -16.07 -3.47
C GLN A 78 12.36 -16.05 -1.94
N MET A 79 13.50 -15.93 -1.26
CA MET A 79 13.60 -15.90 0.20
C MET A 79 12.82 -14.73 0.78
N PHE A 80 12.91 -13.53 0.19
CA PHE A 80 12.16 -12.36 0.67
C PHE A 80 10.66 -12.48 0.39
N GLN A 81 10.28 -13.26 -0.62
CA GLN A 81 8.88 -13.51 -0.94
C GLN A 81 8.26 -14.57 -0.04
N ARG A 82 9.05 -15.54 0.46
CA ARG A 82 8.55 -16.72 1.18
C ARG A 82 8.84 -16.72 2.68
N LEU A 83 10.05 -16.34 3.08
CA LEU A 83 10.54 -16.53 4.44
C LEU A 83 10.42 -15.28 5.30
N VAL A 84 10.39 -14.09 4.69
CA VAL A 84 10.14 -12.86 5.44
C VAL A 84 8.66 -12.78 5.80
N VAL A 85 8.38 -12.79 7.11
CA VAL A 85 7.03 -12.56 7.65
C VAL A 85 6.70 -11.08 7.53
N GLY A 86 5.52 -10.77 7.00
CA GLY A 86 5.11 -9.39 6.73
C GLY A 86 5.84 -8.76 5.54
N GLY A 87 5.77 -7.43 5.48
CA GLY A 87 6.25 -6.63 4.35
C GLY A 87 5.47 -6.88 3.06
N PHE A 88 5.59 -5.96 2.10
CA PHE A 88 4.96 -6.11 0.80
C PHE A 88 5.76 -7.07 -0.09
N LYS A 89 5.04 -7.87 -0.86
CA LYS A 89 5.61 -8.85 -1.81
C LYS A 89 5.52 -8.34 -3.25
N LEU A 90 6.41 -8.83 -4.12
CA LEU A 90 6.49 -8.51 -5.55
C LEU A 90 5.73 -9.52 -6.42
#